data_AF-S4RUK5-F1
#
_entry.id   AF-S4RUK5-F1
#
_cell.length_a   1.000
_cell.length_b   1.000
_cell.length_c   1.000
_cell.angle_alpha   90.00
_cell.angle_beta   90.00
_cell.angle_gamma   90.00
#
_symmetry.space_group_name_H-M   'P 1'
#
loop_
_entity.id
_entity.type
_entity.pdbx_description
1 polymer ?
#
loop_
_entity_poly.entity_id
_entity_poly.type
_entity_poly.pdbx_seq_one_letter_code
_entity_poly.pdbx_strand_id
1 'polypeptide(L)'
;MSVTFYGEKADVALAKARVYLTAIGLSLDVDSDRDGIVEKNHPNKATWKWGPNGHGAILLVNCDKERDSTSPPDNEDRYLQGAADLQDMSPMLVRTRGPAKLPPGYSLQLHSLESQHAGVFHIPDLSKVIGTESHSLGPGKSSYLFEYPGRGGEVNLFVEGLSFPDGDFNGFVHFHLSLLQSILPGTQSTPIFTDSVVFRVAPWIMTPNTQPALEIFMSRVDTNAVFIKQMTTLTRLAGCTPFEIQNTMDVWMQDEMEFGYCESPTKVIPVVFDSPRDRGLKAVPILLTGKDFGYVTRKTRRGEWVNSLDSFGNLEVSPPVIVRGKKYPLGRIIIGSAFPGERAGRKMARAVREFLFAQQVQAPVELYSDWLSVGHVDEFMSFVPAPDKE
;
A
#
# COMPACT_ATOMS: atom_id res chain seq x y z
N MET A 1 -1.33 47.78 -1.45
CA MET A 1 -0.18 48.70 -1.30
C MET A 1 -0.22 49.76 -2.39
N SER A 2 0.22 50.99 -2.11
CA SER A 2 0.38 52.02 -3.15
C SER A 2 1.72 52.69 -2.98
N VAL A 3 2.42 52.90 -4.08
CA VAL A 3 3.72 53.57 -4.14
C VAL A 3 3.54 54.84 -4.95
N THR A 4 3.91 55.98 -4.37
CA THR A 4 3.89 57.27 -5.05
C THR A 4 5.33 57.68 -5.31
N PHE A 5 5.64 58.03 -6.56
CA PHE A 5 6.96 58.46 -6.99
C PHE A 5 7.00 59.99 -7.04
N TYR A 6 8.05 60.56 -6.49
CA TYR A 6 8.28 62.01 -6.44
C TYR A 6 9.61 62.35 -7.13
N GLY A 7 9.71 63.55 -7.69
CA GLY A 7 10.97 64.10 -8.19
C GLY A 7 11.80 64.74 -7.08
N GLU A 8 12.96 65.31 -7.42
CA GLU A 8 13.90 65.89 -6.44
C GLU A 8 13.29 66.94 -5.51
N LYS A 9 12.30 67.70 -5.99
CA LYS A 9 11.65 68.76 -5.21
C LYS A 9 10.51 68.27 -4.30
N ALA A 10 10.11 67.00 -4.41
CA ALA A 10 9.08 66.32 -3.62
C ALA A 10 7.71 67.04 -3.47
N ASP A 11 7.45 68.05 -4.29
CA ASP A 11 6.30 68.95 -4.25
C ASP A 11 5.11 68.44 -5.09
N VAL A 12 5.39 67.70 -6.16
CA VAL A 12 4.37 67.08 -7.03
C VAL A 12 4.67 65.59 -7.23
N ALA A 13 3.65 64.75 -7.04
CA ALA A 13 3.73 63.32 -7.35
C ALA A 13 3.85 63.12 -8.86
N LEU A 14 4.93 62.48 -9.31
CA LEU A 14 5.18 62.20 -10.71
C LEU A 14 4.36 61.01 -11.21
N ALA A 15 4.18 59.99 -10.37
CA ALA A 15 3.43 58.79 -10.70
C ALA A 15 2.91 58.10 -9.44
N LYS A 16 1.87 57.28 -9.60
CA LYS A 16 1.35 56.42 -8.53
C LYS A 16 1.12 55.01 -9.06
N ALA A 17 1.81 54.04 -8.48
CA ALA A 17 1.55 52.62 -8.68
C ALA A 17 0.65 52.08 -7.56
N ARG A 18 -0.23 51.14 -7.91
CA ARG A 18 -1.08 50.42 -6.96
C ARG A 18 -0.89 48.93 -7.14
N VAL A 19 -0.77 48.22 -6.03
CA VAL A 19 -0.69 46.77 -5.96
C VAL A 19 -1.85 46.29 -5.10
N TYR A 20 -2.73 45.49 -5.69
CA TYR A 20 -3.82 44.82 -4.99
C TYR A 20 -3.38 43.39 -4.69
N LEU A 21 -3.48 43.00 -3.42
CA LEU A 21 -3.08 41.68 -2.95
C LEU A 21 -4.31 40.94 -2.45
N THR A 22 -4.44 39.68 -2.83
CA THR A 22 -5.42 38.75 -2.26
C THR A 22 -4.63 37.69 -1.50
N ALA A 23 -4.74 37.67 -0.18
CA ALA A 23 -4.09 36.66 0.63
C ALA A 23 -4.97 35.39 0.66
N ILE A 24 -4.34 34.25 0.41
CA ILE A 24 -4.95 32.93 0.57
C ILE A 24 -4.04 32.05 1.42
N GLY A 25 -4.63 31.32 2.35
CA GLY A 25 -4.02 30.16 3.01
C GLY A 25 -4.43 28.91 2.24
N LEU A 26 -3.45 28.07 1.92
CA LEU A 26 -3.65 26.82 1.20
C LEU A 26 -2.74 25.77 1.85
N SER A 27 -3.32 24.64 2.24
CA SER A 27 -2.59 23.53 2.86
C SER A 27 -3.14 22.22 2.32
N LEU A 28 -2.26 21.33 1.87
CA LEU A 28 -2.54 19.92 1.63
C LEU A 28 -2.03 19.14 2.85
N ASP A 29 -2.91 18.47 3.57
CA ASP A 29 -2.60 17.88 4.86
C ASP A 29 -2.94 16.38 4.86
N VAL A 30 -2.14 15.61 5.58
CA VAL A 30 -2.22 14.15 5.75
C VAL A 30 -1.81 13.81 7.18
N ASP A 31 -2.18 12.63 7.67
CA ASP A 31 -1.74 12.08 8.97
C ASP A 31 -0.23 11.80 8.94
N SER A 32 0.60 12.78 9.31
CA SER A 32 2.05 12.66 9.24
C SER A 32 2.68 12.17 10.54
N ASP A 33 2.00 12.29 11.68
CA ASP A 33 2.47 11.80 12.97
C ASP A 33 1.95 10.40 13.33
N ARG A 34 1.06 9.86 12.49
CA ARG A 34 0.58 8.46 12.47
C ARG A 34 -0.28 8.13 13.67
N ASP A 35 -1.14 9.07 14.06
CA ASP A 35 -2.12 8.88 15.15
C ASP A 35 -3.54 8.57 14.66
N GLY A 36 -3.73 8.50 13.34
CA GLY A 36 -5.02 8.24 12.67
C GLY A 36 -5.85 9.49 12.41
N ILE A 37 -5.33 10.69 12.70
CA ILE A 37 -6.03 11.97 12.53
C ILE A 37 -5.19 12.89 11.64
N VAL A 38 -5.82 13.50 10.63
CA VAL A 38 -5.12 14.45 9.75
C VAL A 38 -4.91 15.79 10.45
N GLU A 39 -3.69 16.01 10.93
CA GLU A 39 -3.25 17.23 11.59
C GLU A 39 -3.15 18.42 10.63
N LYS A 40 -3.07 19.64 11.18
CA LYS A 40 -3.04 20.88 10.38
C LYS A 40 -1.61 21.28 10.05
N ASN A 41 -1.28 21.20 8.77
CA ASN A 41 -0.01 21.69 8.20
C ASN A 41 1.23 21.22 8.96
N HIS A 42 1.36 19.91 9.16
CA HIS A 42 2.55 19.37 9.81
C HIS A 42 3.82 19.75 9.04
N PRO A 43 4.87 20.24 9.73
CA PRO A 43 6.04 20.83 9.07
C PRO A 43 6.82 19.82 8.22
N ASN A 44 6.70 18.52 8.51
CA ASN A 44 7.43 17.47 7.81
C ASN A 44 6.56 16.63 6.85
N LYS A 45 5.31 17.04 6.57
CA LYS A 45 4.36 16.27 5.74
C LYS A 45 4.86 15.96 4.31
N ALA A 46 5.83 16.74 3.81
CA ALA A 46 6.47 16.55 2.51
C ALA A 46 7.65 15.55 2.52
N THR A 47 7.97 14.94 3.67
CA THR A 47 9.08 14.00 3.82
C THR A 47 8.66 12.78 4.63
N TRP A 48 9.41 11.69 4.53
CA TRP A 48 9.09 10.46 5.25
C TRP A 48 10.31 9.94 6.01
N LYS A 49 10.10 9.51 7.26
CA LYS A 49 11.17 9.05 8.15
C LYS A 49 10.76 7.81 8.94
N TRP A 50 11.68 6.83 9.00
CA TRP A 50 11.54 5.61 9.80
C TRP A 50 11.76 5.85 11.29
N GLY A 51 11.26 4.91 12.10
CA GLY A 51 11.52 4.83 13.54
C GLY A 51 10.43 5.46 14.41
N PRO A 52 10.59 5.39 15.74
CA PRO A 52 9.58 5.85 16.70
C PRO A 52 9.38 7.38 16.68
N ASN A 53 10.40 8.14 16.28
CA ASN A 53 10.32 9.59 16.03
C ASN A 53 10.28 9.88 14.53
N GLY A 54 9.70 8.95 13.77
CA GLY A 54 9.46 9.05 12.34
C GLY A 54 8.21 9.87 12.05
N HIS A 55 8.02 10.21 10.78
CA HIS A 55 6.90 11.01 10.31
C HIS A 55 6.61 10.71 8.84
N GLY A 56 5.50 11.23 8.34
CA GLY A 56 5.00 11.02 6.98
C GLY A 56 3.93 9.93 6.95
N ALA A 57 2.93 10.15 6.12
CA ALA A 57 1.72 9.35 6.06
C ALA A 57 1.97 7.93 5.51
N ILE A 58 1.06 7.02 5.86
CA ILE A 58 1.06 5.62 5.43
C ILE A 58 -0.18 5.40 4.54
N LEU A 59 -0.04 4.58 3.50
CA LEU A 59 -1.10 4.25 2.56
C LEU A 59 -1.25 2.72 2.45
N LEU A 60 -2.45 2.17 2.62
CA LEU A 60 -2.69 0.75 2.35
C LEU A 60 -2.89 0.51 0.86
N VAL A 61 -2.47 -0.67 0.39
CA VAL A 61 -2.94 -1.17 -0.90
C VAL A 61 -4.34 -1.73 -0.68
N ASN A 62 -5.32 -1.23 -1.42
CA ASN A 62 -6.74 -1.58 -1.29
C ASN A 62 -7.05 -2.92 -1.97
N CYS A 63 -6.39 -3.98 -1.50
CA CYS A 63 -6.31 -5.27 -2.19
C CYS A 63 -7.31 -6.32 -1.70
N ASP A 64 -8.27 -5.93 -0.86
CA ASP A 64 -9.40 -6.74 -0.45
C ASP A 64 -10.60 -6.51 -1.38
N LYS A 65 -11.79 -6.97 -0.98
CA LYS A 65 -12.99 -6.94 -1.82
C LYS A 65 -14.24 -6.60 -1.01
N GLU A 66 -14.84 -5.45 -1.27
CA GLU A 66 -16.14 -5.09 -0.68
C GLU A 66 -17.35 -5.55 -1.52
N ARG A 67 -17.16 -5.85 -2.81
CA ARG A 67 -18.19 -6.46 -3.67
C ARG A 67 -18.21 -7.99 -3.58
N ASP A 68 -19.12 -8.61 -4.34
CA ASP A 68 -19.24 -10.07 -4.42
C ASP A 68 -17.96 -10.80 -4.86
N SER A 69 -17.94 -12.12 -4.61
CA SER A 69 -16.79 -13.00 -4.84
C SER A 69 -16.29 -13.08 -6.30
N THR A 70 -17.02 -12.53 -7.27
CA THR A 70 -16.65 -12.56 -8.70
C THR A 70 -15.92 -11.32 -9.16
N SER A 71 -15.92 -10.26 -8.34
CA SER A 71 -15.22 -9.02 -8.64
C SER A 71 -13.72 -9.15 -8.37
N PRO A 72 -12.86 -8.43 -9.13
CA PRO A 72 -11.45 -8.31 -8.79
C PRO A 72 -11.30 -7.51 -7.46
N PRO A 73 -10.12 -7.53 -6.83
CA PRO A 73 -9.79 -6.64 -5.72
C PRO A 73 -10.08 -5.16 -6.02
N ASP A 74 -10.40 -4.39 -4.99
CA ASP A 74 -10.91 -3.01 -5.14
C ASP A 74 -9.88 -2.08 -5.83
N ASN A 75 -8.58 -2.31 -5.60
CA ASN A 75 -7.49 -1.60 -6.27
C ASN A 75 -7.31 -1.91 -7.77
N GLU A 76 -8.01 -2.90 -8.34
CA GLU A 76 -7.92 -3.24 -9.76
C GLU A 76 -8.90 -2.47 -10.65
N ASP A 77 -9.91 -1.83 -10.07
CA ASP A 77 -10.80 -0.93 -10.78
C ASP A 77 -10.59 0.54 -10.40
N ARG A 78 -11.52 1.43 -10.74
CA ARG A 78 -11.42 2.87 -10.46
C ARG A 78 -12.63 3.39 -9.71
N TYR A 79 -13.52 2.52 -9.27
CA TYR A 79 -14.86 2.81 -8.81
C TYR A 79 -14.98 2.53 -7.31
N LEU A 80 -15.55 3.48 -6.58
CA LEU A 80 -15.80 3.27 -5.16
C LEU A 80 -16.89 2.21 -4.93
N GLN A 81 -16.61 1.22 -4.08
CA GLN A 81 -17.52 0.11 -3.77
C GLN A 81 -18.46 0.36 -2.60
N GLY A 82 -18.24 1.44 -1.86
CA GLY A 82 -19.16 1.90 -0.83
C GLY A 82 -18.44 2.56 0.34
N ALA A 83 -19.17 2.72 1.45
CA ALA A 83 -18.61 3.35 2.64
C ALA A 83 -17.60 2.47 3.40
N ALA A 84 -17.60 1.16 3.14
CA ALA A 84 -16.65 0.24 3.75
C ALA A 84 -15.27 0.35 3.09
N ASP A 85 -15.23 0.39 1.76
CA ASP A 85 -14.03 0.65 0.93
C ASP A 85 -13.28 1.93 1.35
N LEU A 86 -14.01 2.98 1.75
CA LEU A 86 -13.39 4.21 2.28
C LEU A 86 -12.60 4.01 3.59
N GLN A 87 -12.83 2.91 4.33
CA GLN A 87 -12.12 2.62 5.57
C GLN A 87 -10.71 2.06 5.32
N ASP A 88 -10.45 1.54 4.12
CA ASP A 88 -9.12 1.11 3.64
C ASP A 88 -8.27 2.29 3.18
N MET A 89 -8.92 3.40 2.84
CA MET A 89 -8.28 4.57 2.28
C MET A 89 -7.72 5.49 3.35
N SER A 90 -6.62 6.17 3.01
CA SER A 90 -6.01 7.19 3.84
C SER A 90 -6.59 8.57 3.54
N PRO A 91 -7.00 9.34 4.56
CA PRO A 91 -7.53 10.68 4.35
C PRO A 91 -6.42 11.67 3.92
N MET A 92 -6.75 12.54 2.96
CA MET A 92 -5.95 13.68 2.55
C MET A 92 -6.84 14.91 2.47
N LEU A 93 -6.48 15.99 3.16
CA LEU A 93 -7.33 17.16 3.33
C LEU A 93 -6.76 18.37 2.62
N VAL A 94 -7.62 19.05 1.87
CA VAL A 94 -7.32 20.37 1.31
C VAL A 94 -7.98 21.42 2.18
N ARG A 95 -7.17 22.24 2.85
CA ARG A 95 -7.64 23.31 3.74
C ARG A 95 -7.33 24.67 3.13
N THR A 96 -8.35 25.51 3.02
CA THR A 96 -8.21 26.86 2.44
C THR A 96 -8.66 27.94 3.40
N ARG A 97 -8.07 29.13 3.32
CA ARG A 97 -8.52 30.35 4.00
C ARG A 97 -8.40 31.53 3.05
N GLY A 98 -9.42 32.35 2.91
CA GLY A 98 -9.37 33.49 2.00
C GLY A 98 -10.75 33.96 1.52
N PRO A 99 -10.83 34.63 0.37
CA PRO A 99 -12.10 35.06 -0.21
C PRO A 99 -12.98 33.86 -0.59
N ALA A 100 -14.23 34.15 -0.99
CA ALA A 100 -15.17 33.13 -1.44
C ALA A 100 -14.79 32.48 -2.78
N LYS A 101 -14.09 33.23 -3.65
CA LYS A 101 -13.64 32.79 -4.96
C LYS A 101 -12.22 33.28 -5.17
N LEU A 102 -11.42 32.51 -5.90
CA LEU A 102 -10.13 32.98 -6.37
C LEU A 102 -10.31 34.17 -7.33
N PRO A 103 -9.34 35.09 -7.43
CA PRO A 103 -9.34 36.11 -8.46
C PRO A 103 -9.40 35.47 -9.87
N PRO A 104 -9.90 36.19 -10.89
CA PRO A 104 -9.86 35.71 -12.26
C PRO A 104 -8.45 35.31 -12.70
N GLY A 105 -8.35 34.21 -13.44
CA GLY A 105 -7.07 33.69 -13.92
C GLY A 105 -6.34 32.79 -12.92
N TYR A 106 -6.94 32.43 -11.78
CA TYR A 106 -6.35 31.48 -10.84
C TYR A 106 -7.19 30.20 -10.72
N SER A 107 -6.52 29.07 -10.53
CA SER A 107 -7.16 27.78 -10.32
C SER A 107 -6.35 26.90 -9.38
N LEU A 108 -6.97 25.84 -8.87
CA LEU A 108 -6.36 24.90 -7.94
C LEU A 108 -6.30 23.51 -8.57
N GLN A 109 -5.12 22.89 -8.56
CA GLN A 109 -4.90 21.58 -9.16
C GLN A 109 -4.14 20.67 -8.18
N LEU A 110 -4.66 19.47 -7.96
CA LEU A 110 -3.94 18.36 -7.35
C LEU A 110 -3.24 17.57 -8.47
N HIS A 111 -1.99 17.15 -8.27
CA HIS A 111 -1.27 16.29 -9.20
C HIS A 111 -0.27 15.36 -8.51
N SER A 112 0.07 14.27 -9.18
CA SER A 112 1.07 13.29 -8.75
C SER A 112 1.74 12.66 -9.96
N LEU A 113 3.06 12.45 -9.89
CA LEU A 113 3.82 11.73 -10.91
C LEU A 113 3.72 10.21 -10.73
N GLU A 114 3.36 9.76 -9.54
CA GLU A 114 3.19 8.35 -9.19
C GLU A 114 1.71 7.91 -9.26
N SER A 115 0.90 8.59 -10.08
CA SER A 115 -0.55 8.34 -10.17
C SER A 115 -0.91 6.94 -10.70
N GLN A 116 0.05 6.18 -11.23
CA GLN A 116 -0.13 4.77 -11.55
C GLN A 116 -0.18 3.85 -10.31
N HIS A 117 0.31 4.31 -9.16
CA HIS A 117 0.39 3.53 -7.91
C HIS A 117 -0.61 3.97 -6.84
N ALA A 118 -1.42 5.01 -7.11
CA ALA A 118 -2.42 5.50 -6.17
C ALA A 118 -3.66 6.04 -6.86
N GLY A 119 -4.82 5.82 -6.24
CA GLY A 119 -6.11 6.40 -6.60
C GLY A 119 -6.51 7.47 -5.59
N VAL A 120 -7.16 8.54 -6.05
CA VAL A 120 -7.73 9.57 -5.17
C VAL A 120 -9.19 9.79 -5.54
N PHE A 121 -10.07 9.66 -4.56
CA PHE A 121 -11.47 9.99 -4.66
C PHE A 121 -11.75 11.33 -4.00
N HIS A 122 -12.39 12.24 -4.74
CA HIS A 122 -13.00 13.44 -4.17
C HIS A 122 -14.50 13.22 -4.14
N ILE A 123 -15.07 13.15 -2.94
CA ILE A 123 -16.47 12.80 -2.74
C ILE A 123 -17.19 13.96 -2.02
N PRO A 124 -17.87 14.85 -2.75
CA PRO A 124 -18.57 15.98 -2.14
C PRO A 124 -19.77 15.57 -1.27
N ASP A 125 -20.41 14.43 -1.58
CA ASP A 125 -21.60 13.95 -0.89
C ASP A 125 -21.61 12.42 -0.84
N LEU A 126 -21.11 11.86 0.28
CA LEU A 126 -21.01 10.42 0.54
C LEU A 126 -22.33 9.65 0.38
N SER A 127 -23.48 10.33 0.49
CA SER A 127 -24.80 9.69 0.37
C SER A 127 -25.17 9.30 -1.06
N LYS A 128 -24.42 9.76 -2.07
CA LYS A 128 -24.75 9.59 -3.50
C LYS A 128 -23.82 8.63 -4.25
N VAL A 129 -22.91 7.96 -3.57
CA VAL A 129 -21.61 7.58 -4.17
C VAL A 129 -21.45 6.08 -4.44
N ILE A 130 -22.40 5.24 -4.04
CA ILE A 130 -22.27 3.79 -4.23
C ILE A 130 -22.31 3.46 -5.74
N GLY A 131 -21.16 3.06 -6.30
CA GLY A 131 -21.03 2.49 -7.64
C GLY A 131 -20.92 3.47 -8.82
N THR A 132 -20.71 4.78 -8.61
CA THR A 132 -20.66 5.78 -9.70
C THR A 132 -19.45 6.69 -9.72
N GLU A 133 -18.73 6.87 -8.60
CA GLU A 133 -17.59 7.78 -8.54
C GLU A 133 -16.32 7.09 -8.98
N SER A 134 -15.62 7.74 -9.92
CA SER A 134 -14.33 7.27 -10.41
C SER A 134 -13.19 8.12 -9.85
N HIS A 135 -11.96 7.59 -9.91
CA HIS A 135 -10.75 8.33 -9.53
C HIS A 135 -10.76 9.78 -10.05
N SER A 136 -10.70 10.71 -9.10
CA SER A 136 -10.42 12.11 -9.37
C SER A 136 -8.98 12.30 -9.84
N LEU A 137 -8.05 11.52 -9.30
CA LEU A 137 -6.67 11.36 -9.75
C LEU A 137 -6.29 9.88 -9.66
N GLY A 138 -5.60 9.34 -10.66
CA GLY A 138 -5.19 7.93 -10.70
C GLY A 138 -4.54 7.52 -12.03
N PRO A 139 -4.51 6.22 -12.37
CA PRO A 139 -3.90 5.74 -13.60
C PRO A 139 -4.51 6.39 -14.85
N GLY A 140 -3.67 7.03 -15.67
CA GLY A 140 -4.12 7.78 -16.85
C GLY A 140 -4.77 9.14 -16.56
N LYS A 141 -4.83 9.57 -15.28
CA LYS A 141 -5.34 10.87 -14.82
C LYS A 141 -4.45 11.41 -13.70
N SER A 142 -3.25 11.89 -14.07
CA SER A 142 -2.22 12.36 -13.12
C SER A 142 -2.50 13.71 -12.46
N SER A 143 -3.58 14.38 -12.83
CA SER A 143 -3.99 15.65 -12.22
C SER A 143 -5.50 15.80 -12.15
N TYR A 144 -5.95 16.60 -11.18
CA TYR A 144 -7.34 16.87 -10.89
C TYR A 144 -7.54 18.36 -10.59
N LEU A 145 -8.39 19.01 -11.39
CA LEU A 145 -8.83 20.38 -11.14
C LEU A 145 -10.10 20.31 -10.30
N PHE A 146 -10.10 20.91 -9.11
CA PHE A 146 -11.30 20.97 -8.27
C PHE A 146 -11.60 22.39 -7.82
N GLU A 147 -12.88 22.60 -7.50
CA GLU A 147 -13.40 23.91 -7.13
C GLU A 147 -12.75 24.40 -5.83
N TYR A 148 -12.29 25.65 -5.84
CA TYR A 148 -11.70 26.27 -4.66
C TYR A 148 -12.75 26.38 -3.54
N PRO A 149 -12.50 25.79 -2.35
CA PRO A 149 -13.53 25.70 -1.30
C PRO A 149 -13.92 27.05 -0.69
N GLY A 150 -12.99 28.00 -0.62
CA GLY A 150 -13.24 29.36 -0.12
C GLY A 150 -13.56 29.47 1.38
N ARG A 151 -13.43 30.70 1.92
CA ARG A 151 -13.89 31.10 3.28
C ARG A 151 -13.54 30.17 4.47
N GLY A 152 -12.44 29.42 4.44
CA GLY A 152 -12.14 28.46 5.52
C GLY A 152 -12.55 27.03 5.21
N GLY A 153 -12.92 26.73 3.96
CA GLY A 153 -13.42 25.43 3.53
C GLY A 153 -12.35 24.34 3.58
N GLU A 154 -12.83 23.14 3.84
CA GLU A 154 -12.07 21.89 3.90
C GLU A 154 -12.68 20.91 2.90
N VAL A 155 -11.83 20.23 2.14
CA VAL A 155 -12.22 19.16 1.22
C VAL A 155 -11.51 17.89 1.62
N ASN A 156 -12.30 16.83 1.82
CA ASN A 156 -11.81 15.49 2.11
C ASN A 156 -11.57 14.75 0.80
N LEU A 157 -10.37 14.19 0.69
CA LEU A 157 -9.96 13.28 -0.36
C LEU A 157 -9.62 11.94 0.30
N PHE A 158 -9.95 10.86 -0.38
CA PHE A 158 -9.66 9.50 0.08
C PHE A 158 -8.65 8.90 -0.88
N VAL A 159 -7.51 8.43 -0.34
CA VAL A 159 -6.39 7.93 -1.12
C VAL A 159 -6.25 6.43 -0.90
N GLU A 160 -6.18 5.67 -1.99
CA GLU A 160 -5.87 4.24 -1.96
C GLU A 160 -4.55 3.95 -2.66
N GLY A 161 -3.81 2.95 -2.16
CA GLY A 161 -2.67 2.38 -2.85
C GLY A 161 -3.12 1.35 -3.88
N LEU A 162 -2.55 1.41 -5.07
CA LEU A 162 -2.85 0.47 -6.17
C LEU A 162 -1.77 -0.58 -6.37
N SER A 163 -0.58 -0.38 -5.80
CA SER A 163 0.57 -1.25 -5.96
C SER A 163 1.38 -1.32 -4.68
N PHE A 164 1.80 -2.53 -4.31
CA PHE A 164 2.81 -2.74 -3.28
C PHE A 164 4.19 -2.25 -3.74
N PRO A 165 5.11 -1.91 -2.80
CA PRO A 165 6.51 -1.76 -3.12
C PRO A 165 7.05 -2.98 -3.89
N ASP A 166 7.85 -2.74 -4.92
CA ASP A 166 8.36 -3.77 -5.82
C ASP A 166 9.72 -3.38 -6.42
N GLY A 167 10.28 -4.22 -7.31
CA GLY A 167 11.55 -3.98 -7.99
C GLY A 167 11.59 -2.70 -8.83
N ASP A 168 10.44 -2.16 -9.24
CA ASP A 168 10.29 -0.91 -10.00
C ASP A 168 9.59 0.22 -9.23
N PHE A 169 9.11 -0.04 -8.01
CA PHE A 169 8.40 0.94 -7.19
C PHE A 169 8.89 0.93 -5.74
N ASN A 170 9.44 2.06 -5.28
CA ASN A 170 10.03 2.17 -3.95
C ASN A 170 9.01 2.34 -2.80
N GLY A 171 7.72 2.38 -3.13
CA GLY A 171 6.64 2.57 -2.16
C GLY A 171 6.28 4.01 -1.82
N PHE A 172 6.90 5.03 -2.43
CA PHE A 172 6.57 6.43 -2.16
C PHE A 172 5.68 7.05 -3.22
N VAL A 173 4.64 7.76 -2.78
CA VAL A 173 3.71 8.50 -3.65
C VAL A 173 3.68 9.95 -3.16
N HIS A 174 3.96 10.90 -4.06
CA HIS A 174 3.92 12.32 -3.73
C HIS A 174 2.69 12.96 -4.35
N PHE A 175 1.98 13.75 -3.54
CA PHE A 175 0.88 14.58 -4.02
C PHE A 175 1.22 16.04 -3.84
N HIS A 176 0.85 16.82 -4.85
CA HIS A 176 1.15 18.23 -4.92
C HIS A 176 -0.12 19.02 -5.19
N LEU A 177 -0.37 20.02 -4.36
CA LEU A 177 -1.47 20.96 -4.53
C LEU A 177 -0.91 22.29 -5.02
N SER A 178 -1.15 22.62 -6.29
CA SER A 178 -0.64 23.82 -6.92
C SER A 178 -1.73 24.86 -7.15
N LEU A 179 -1.46 26.09 -6.72
CA LEU A 179 -2.19 27.28 -7.16
C LEU A 179 -1.60 27.72 -8.50
N LEU A 180 -2.41 27.65 -9.54
CA LEU A 180 -2.01 27.99 -10.90
C LEU A 180 -2.48 29.40 -11.26
N GLN A 181 -1.67 30.11 -12.05
CA GLN A 181 -2.02 31.39 -12.66
C GLN A 181 -2.02 31.27 -14.19
N SER A 182 -3.10 31.69 -14.81
CA SER A 182 -3.23 31.90 -16.25
C SER A 182 -3.21 33.39 -16.53
N ILE A 183 -2.15 33.85 -17.20
CA ILE A 183 -1.95 35.28 -17.51
C ILE A 183 -2.87 35.72 -18.66
N LEU A 184 -3.07 34.83 -19.64
CA LEU A 184 -3.95 35.05 -20.79
C LEU A 184 -4.87 33.85 -21.01
N PRO A 185 -6.15 34.06 -21.38
CA PRO A 185 -7.05 32.96 -21.72
C PRO A 185 -6.42 32.03 -22.78
N GLY A 186 -6.46 30.72 -22.54
CA GLY A 186 -5.91 29.71 -23.47
C GLY A 186 -4.39 29.52 -23.40
N THR A 187 -3.68 30.21 -22.50
CA THR A 187 -2.24 29.98 -22.26
C THR A 187 -1.99 28.96 -21.15
N GLN A 188 -0.82 28.31 -21.21
CA GLN A 188 -0.39 27.37 -20.18
C GLN A 188 -0.37 28.06 -18.82
N SER A 189 -1.04 27.43 -17.84
CA SER A 189 -1.07 27.96 -16.48
C SER A 189 0.25 27.65 -15.77
N THR A 190 0.75 28.60 -14.98
CA THR A 190 2.01 28.47 -14.23
C THR A 190 1.74 28.27 -12.74
N PRO A 191 2.41 27.32 -12.06
CA PRO A 191 2.29 27.19 -10.62
C PRO A 191 2.96 28.37 -9.93
N ILE A 192 2.21 29.10 -9.10
CA ILE A 192 2.72 30.21 -8.30
C ILE A 192 2.90 29.86 -6.82
N PHE A 193 2.31 28.74 -6.39
CA PHE A 193 2.51 28.12 -5.09
C PHE A 193 2.22 26.63 -5.21
N THR A 194 2.99 25.81 -4.51
CA THR A 194 2.76 24.36 -4.40
C THR A 194 3.00 23.94 -2.96
N ASP A 195 2.06 23.18 -2.41
CA ASP A 195 2.23 22.45 -1.16
C ASP A 195 2.24 20.94 -1.44
N SER A 196 3.01 20.18 -0.68
CA SER A 196 3.30 18.77 -1.00
C SER A 196 3.17 17.88 0.22
N VAL A 197 2.66 16.67 0.00
CA VAL A 197 2.61 15.60 0.99
C VAL A 197 3.19 14.32 0.40
N VAL A 198 3.71 13.45 1.25
CA VAL A 198 4.21 12.13 0.87
C VAL A 198 3.50 11.04 1.64
N PHE A 199 3.07 10.02 0.91
CA PHE A 199 2.65 8.75 1.45
C PHE A 199 3.73 7.70 1.22
N ARG A 200 3.79 6.75 2.15
CA ARG A 200 4.47 5.49 1.92
C ARG A 200 3.48 4.33 1.97
N VAL A 201 3.48 3.53 0.91
CA VAL A 201 2.68 2.31 0.83
C VAL A 201 3.16 1.33 1.89
N ALA A 202 2.22 0.80 2.67
CA ALA A 202 2.48 -0.21 3.68
C ALA A 202 3.03 -1.49 3.02
N PRO A 203 4.10 -2.09 3.58
CA PRO A 203 4.65 -3.32 3.04
C PRO A 203 3.75 -4.52 3.38
N TRP A 204 3.87 -5.58 2.60
CA TRP A 204 3.37 -6.91 2.99
C TRP A 204 4.33 -7.55 4.00
N ILE A 205 3.78 -8.11 5.08
CA ILE A 205 4.54 -8.64 6.23
C ILE A 205 4.10 -10.07 6.54
N MET A 206 5.04 -11.01 6.63
CA MET A 206 4.81 -12.40 7.02
C MET A 206 4.75 -12.59 8.53
N THR A 207 4.08 -13.64 9.00
CA THR A 207 4.04 -14.03 10.41
C THR A 207 4.87 -15.28 10.68
N PRO A 208 5.85 -15.27 11.62
CA PRO A 208 6.60 -16.49 11.98
C PRO A 208 5.73 -17.46 12.79
N ASN A 209 6.09 -18.75 12.77
CA ASN A 209 5.45 -19.82 13.56
C ASN A 209 5.44 -19.59 15.08
N THR A 210 6.17 -18.58 15.57
CA THR A 210 6.14 -18.15 16.98
C THR A 210 5.00 -17.19 17.32
N GLN A 211 4.26 -16.69 16.31
CA GLN A 211 3.04 -15.92 16.53
C GLN A 211 1.88 -16.85 16.91
N PRO A 212 0.88 -16.36 17.67
CA PRO A 212 -0.33 -17.13 17.96
C PRO A 212 -1.06 -17.54 16.68
N ALA A 213 -1.36 -18.83 16.54
CA ALA A 213 -2.15 -19.33 15.43
C ALA A 213 -3.64 -18.96 15.63
N LEU A 214 -4.31 -18.54 14.55
CA LEU A 214 -5.72 -18.17 14.56
C LEU A 214 -6.56 -19.20 13.82
N GLU A 215 -6.16 -19.51 12.59
CA GLU A 215 -6.90 -20.34 11.64
C GLU A 215 -5.94 -21.36 11.00
N ILE A 216 -6.45 -22.56 10.70
CA ILE A 216 -5.67 -23.62 10.08
C ILE A 216 -6.39 -24.10 8.82
N PHE A 217 -5.79 -23.86 7.66
CA PHE A 217 -6.31 -24.24 6.36
C PHE A 217 -5.78 -25.60 5.93
N MET A 218 -6.68 -26.49 5.49
CA MET A 218 -6.35 -27.86 5.12
C MET A 218 -7.01 -28.24 3.79
N SER A 219 -6.24 -28.87 2.89
CA SER A 219 -6.79 -29.46 1.67
C SER A 219 -7.47 -30.79 1.98
N ARG A 220 -8.78 -30.87 1.74
CA ARG A 220 -9.60 -32.08 1.82
C ARG A 220 -9.63 -32.78 0.46
N VAL A 221 -9.15 -34.02 0.42
CA VAL A 221 -9.27 -34.91 -0.75
C VAL A 221 -9.90 -36.24 -0.33
N ASP A 222 -10.38 -37.02 -1.30
CA ASP A 222 -11.14 -38.25 -1.02
C ASP A 222 -10.36 -39.28 -0.19
N THR A 223 -9.03 -39.24 -0.21
CA THR A 223 -8.15 -40.23 0.42
C THR A 223 -7.63 -39.82 1.80
N ASN A 224 -7.89 -38.60 2.29
CA ASN A 224 -7.23 -38.07 3.51
C ASN A 224 -8.17 -37.82 4.70
N ALA A 225 -9.35 -38.44 4.74
CA ALA A 225 -10.35 -38.23 5.79
C ALA A 225 -9.82 -38.44 7.23
N VAL A 226 -8.91 -39.41 7.44
CA VAL A 226 -8.30 -39.68 8.75
C VAL A 226 -7.40 -38.51 9.20
N PHE A 227 -6.53 -38.03 8.30
CA PHE A 227 -5.66 -36.89 8.55
C PHE A 227 -6.48 -35.67 8.97
N ILE A 228 -7.58 -35.41 8.26
CA ILE A 228 -8.34 -34.19 8.51
C ILE A 228 -9.10 -34.30 9.83
N LYS A 229 -9.67 -35.45 10.16
CA LYS A 229 -10.28 -35.65 11.47
C LYS A 229 -9.29 -35.37 12.61
N GLN A 230 -8.06 -35.85 12.48
CA GLN A 230 -7.00 -35.65 13.47
C GLN A 230 -6.59 -34.17 13.55
N MET A 231 -6.34 -33.52 12.42
CA MET A 231 -5.95 -32.11 12.37
C MET A 231 -7.07 -31.20 12.88
N THR A 232 -8.31 -31.39 12.47
CA THR A 232 -9.48 -30.64 13.01
C THR A 232 -9.59 -30.78 14.53
N THR A 233 -9.23 -31.94 15.09
CA THR A 233 -9.18 -32.12 16.55
C THR A 233 -8.03 -31.32 17.18
N LEU A 234 -6.83 -31.42 16.61
CA LEU A 234 -5.65 -30.68 17.08
C LEU A 234 -5.86 -29.16 17.02
N THR A 235 -6.38 -28.65 15.90
CA THR A 235 -6.69 -27.23 15.69
C THR A 235 -7.63 -26.71 16.77
N ARG A 236 -8.69 -27.46 17.09
CA ARG A 236 -9.63 -27.09 18.17
C ARG A 236 -8.99 -27.15 19.56
N LEU A 237 -8.14 -28.15 19.82
CA LEU A 237 -7.40 -28.23 21.08
C LEU A 237 -6.43 -27.05 21.26
N ALA A 238 -5.89 -26.52 20.16
CA ALA A 238 -5.06 -25.31 20.14
C ALA A 238 -5.86 -24.00 20.24
N GLY A 239 -7.20 -24.06 20.24
CA GLY A 239 -8.07 -22.87 20.28
C GLY A 239 -8.21 -22.14 18.94
N CYS A 240 -7.79 -22.76 17.83
CA CYS A 240 -7.83 -22.20 16.49
C CYS A 240 -9.08 -22.66 15.71
N THR A 241 -9.40 -21.97 14.61
CA THR A 241 -10.50 -22.34 13.71
C THR A 241 -10.01 -23.23 12.56
N PRO A 242 -10.56 -24.44 12.35
CA PRO A 242 -10.20 -25.29 11.22
C PRO A 242 -10.99 -24.90 9.95
N PHE A 243 -10.29 -24.72 8.84
CA PHE A 243 -10.85 -24.52 7.51
C PHE A 243 -10.49 -25.69 6.60
N GLU A 244 -11.51 -26.37 6.09
CA GLU A 244 -11.36 -27.52 5.20
C GLU A 244 -11.72 -27.08 3.78
N ILE A 245 -10.72 -26.99 2.91
CA ILE A 245 -10.91 -26.63 1.51
C ILE A 245 -11.02 -27.91 0.69
N GLN A 246 -12.21 -28.17 0.14
CA GLN A 246 -12.43 -29.31 -0.74
C GLN A 246 -11.61 -29.13 -2.02
N ASN A 247 -10.80 -30.13 -2.33
CA ASN A 247 -10.03 -30.18 -3.56
C ASN A 247 -10.04 -31.61 -4.15
N THR A 248 -9.65 -31.73 -5.42
CA THR A 248 -9.70 -32.99 -6.17
C THR A 248 -8.45 -33.86 -5.95
N MET A 249 -7.25 -33.27 -5.97
CA MET A 249 -6.00 -34.03 -5.80
C MET A 249 -4.85 -33.27 -5.13
N ASP A 250 -4.86 -31.93 -5.18
CA ASP A 250 -3.71 -31.16 -4.72
C ASP A 250 -3.78 -30.91 -3.21
N VAL A 251 -2.98 -31.66 -2.47
CA VAL A 251 -2.98 -31.69 -1.00
C VAL A 251 -2.09 -30.62 -0.38
N TRP A 252 -1.27 -29.94 -1.18
CA TRP A 252 -0.20 -29.07 -0.71
C TRP A 252 -0.68 -27.63 -0.49
N MET A 253 -1.53 -27.43 0.52
CA MET A 253 -2.06 -26.09 0.87
C MET A 253 -0.95 -25.06 1.14
N GLN A 254 0.13 -25.50 1.80
CA GLN A 254 1.31 -24.69 2.13
C GLN A 254 2.03 -24.15 0.88
N ASP A 255 1.98 -24.88 -0.23
CA ASP A 255 2.75 -24.54 -1.42
C ASP A 255 2.12 -23.42 -2.26
N GLU A 256 0.81 -23.24 -2.16
CA GLU A 256 0.05 -22.35 -3.05
C GLU A 256 0.02 -20.90 -2.53
N MET A 257 0.10 -20.70 -1.22
CA MET A 257 -0.11 -19.37 -0.65
C MET A 257 0.55 -19.18 0.70
N GLU A 258 0.82 -17.93 1.02
CA GLU A 258 1.45 -17.50 2.26
C GLU A 258 0.60 -16.40 2.88
N PHE A 259 0.30 -16.50 4.17
CA PHE A 259 -0.48 -15.49 4.87
C PHE A 259 0.43 -14.40 5.42
N GLY A 260 0.13 -13.17 5.04
CA GLY A 260 0.74 -11.99 5.63
C GLY A 260 -0.30 -10.95 6.01
N TYR A 261 0.15 -9.75 6.34
CA TYR A 261 -0.70 -8.61 6.64
C TYR A 261 -0.08 -7.29 6.19
N CYS A 262 -0.93 -6.28 6.10
CA CYS A 262 -0.55 -4.88 5.90
C CYS A 262 -1.17 -4.05 7.02
N GLU A 263 -0.51 -2.95 7.40
CA GLU A 263 -0.92 -2.15 8.54
C GLU A 263 -0.72 -0.65 8.27
N SER A 264 -1.72 0.12 8.64
CA SER A 264 -1.72 1.58 8.74
C SER A 264 -2.06 1.99 10.17
N PRO A 265 -1.98 3.29 10.53
CA PRO A 265 -2.35 3.76 11.86
C PRO A 265 -3.79 3.41 12.28
N THR A 266 -4.68 3.20 11.31
CA THR A 266 -6.11 3.02 11.56
C THR A 266 -6.65 1.64 11.18
N LYS A 267 -5.89 0.84 10.43
CA LYS A 267 -6.39 -0.45 9.91
C LYS A 267 -5.27 -1.48 9.73
N VAL A 268 -5.59 -2.72 10.05
CA VAL A 268 -4.78 -3.91 9.76
C VAL A 268 -5.61 -4.82 8.87
N ILE A 269 -5.04 -5.26 7.75
CA ILE A 269 -5.68 -6.21 6.84
C ILE A 269 -4.78 -7.44 6.66
N PRO A 270 -5.25 -8.67 6.91
CA PRO A 270 -4.57 -9.86 6.40
C PRO A 270 -4.57 -9.83 4.86
N VAL A 271 -3.47 -10.29 4.26
CA VAL A 271 -3.29 -10.32 2.80
C VAL A 271 -2.65 -11.65 2.44
N VAL A 272 -3.37 -12.47 1.64
CA VAL A 272 -2.80 -13.70 1.09
C VAL A 272 -1.88 -13.38 -0.07
N PHE A 273 -0.65 -13.89 -0.01
CA PHE A 273 0.26 -13.90 -1.14
C PHE A 273 0.09 -15.22 -1.88
N ASP A 274 -0.36 -15.14 -3.12
CA ASP A 274 -0.57 -16.26 -4.04
C ASP A 274 0.71 -16.58 -4.82
N SER A 275 1.12 -17.84 -4.75
CA SER A 275 2.31 -18.37 -5.42
C SER A 275 2.09 -18.51 -6.92
N PRO A 276 3.09 -18.26 -7.78
CA PRO A 276 3.01 -18.59 -9.21
C PRO A 276 2.98 -20.11 -9.48
N ARG A 277 2.88 -20.97 -8.45
CA ARG A 277 2.78 -22.44 -8.55
C ARG A 277 1.66 -22.89 -9.48
N ASP A 278 0.49 -22.23 -9.44
CA ASP A 278 -0.61 -22.35 -10.40
C ASP A 278 -1.09 -23.80 -10.68
N ARG A 279 -1.18 -24.66 -9.66
CA ARG A 279 -1.66 -26.06 -9.82
C ARG A 279 -3.13 -26.23 -9.40
N GLY A 280 -3.46 -27.27 -8.64
CA GLY A 280 -4.83 -27.64 -8.31
C GLY A 280 -5.48 -26.68 -7.32
N LEU A 281 -4.69 -25.87 -6.61
CA LEU A 281 -5.14 -24.92 -5.59
C LEU A 281 -5.19 -23.47 -6.08
N LYS A 282 -4.86 -23.15 -7.33
CA LYS A 282 -4.74 -21.78 -7.88
C LYS A 282 -5.93 -20.84 -7.67
N ALA A 283 -7.12 -21.40 -7.46
CA ALA A 283 -8.31 -20.60 -7.20
C ALA A 283 -8.49 -20.27 -5.71
N VAL A 284 -7.87 -21.03 -4.81
CA VAL A 284 -8.06 -20.92 -3.35
C VAL A 284 -7.68 -19.54 -2.83
N PRO A 285 -6.51 -18.96 -3.15
CA PRO A 285 -6.15 -17.64 -2.61
C PRO A 285 -7.13 -16.54 -3.06
N ILE A 286 -7.61 -16.62 -4.30
CA ILE A 286 -8.63 -15.70 -4.85
C ILE A 286 -9.98 -15.86 -4.16
N LEU A 287 -10.35 -17.09 -3.79
CA LEU A 287 -11.58 -17.41 -3.07
C LEU A 287 -11.54 -17.01 -1.59
N LEU A 288 -10.35 -16.89 -1.00
CA LEU A 288 -10.16 -16.35 0.35
C LEU A 288 -10.24 -14.82 0.38
N THR A 289 -9.99 -14.17 -0.76
CA THR A 289 -10.13 -12.71 -0.85
C THR A 289 -11.57 -12.30 -0.63
N GLY A 290 -11.77 -11.34 0.25
CA GLY A 290 -13.08 -10.83 0.62
C GLY A 290 -12.93 -9.55 1.41
N LYS A 291 -13.99 -9.16 2.10
CA LYS A 291 -13.96 -8.00 2.97
C LYS A 291 -12.89 -8.15 4.05
N ASP A 292 -12.04 -7.13 4.21
CA ASP A 292 -10.93 -7.10 5.17
C ASP A 292 -9.95 -8.27 5.00
N PHE A 293 -9.87 -8.87 3.82
CA PHE A 293 -8.93 -9.95 3.50
C PHE A 293 -8.38 -9.78 2.08
N GLY A 294 -7.17 -9.22 2.01
CA GLY A 294 -6.52 -8.81 0.78
C GLY A 294 -5.87 -9.94 0.00
N TYR A 295 -5.52 -9.64 -1.25
CA TYR A 295 -4.87 -10.56 -2.17
C TYR A 295 -3.72 -9.89 -2.91
N VAL A 296 -2.62 -10.63 -3.06
CA VAL A 296 -1.49 -10.22 -3.89
C VAL A 296 -0.90 -11.45 -4.58
N THR A 297 -0.42 -11.29 -5.81
CA THR A 297 0.28 -12.35 -6.56
C THR A 297 1.44 -11.75 -7.36
N ARG A 298 2.41 -12.58 -7.76
CA ARG A 298 3.48 -12.20 -8.68
C ARG A 298 3.68 -13.28 -9.73
N LYS A 299 3.32 -12.96 -10.97
CA LYS A 299 3.54 -13.84 -12.13
C LYS A 299 5.01 -13.84 -12.53
N THR A 300 5.48 -14.98 -13.03
CA THR A 300 6.84 -15.09 -13.57
C THR A 300 7.04 -14.14 -14.75
N ARG A 301 8.27 -13.69 -14.94
CA ARG A 301 8.61 -12.82 -16.08
C ARG A 301 8.55 -13.61 -17.38
N ARG A 302 8.36 -12.92 -18.50
CA ARG A 302 8.38 -13.56 -19.83
C ARG A 302 9.69 -14.35 -20.03
N GLY A 303 9.58 -15.65 -20.25
CA GLY A 303 10.71 -16.56 -20.46
C GLY A 303 11.29 -17.20 -19.19
N GLU A 304 10.74 -16.88 -18.02
CA GLU A 304 11.02 -17.55 -16.75
C GLU A 304 9.96 -18.62 -16.50
N TRP A 305 10.40 -19.81 -16.07
CA TRP A 305 9.52 -20.94 -15.77
C TRP A 305 9.40 -21.13 -14.27
N VAL A 306 8.17 -21.43 -13.83
CA VAL A 306 7.88 -21.84 -12.47
C VAL A 306 8.58 -23.17 -12.21
N ASN A 307 9.24 -23.28 -11.06
CA ASN A 307 9.90 -24.48 -10.59
C ASN A 307 9.53 -24.78 -9.12
N SER A 308 10.08 -25.85 -8.57
CA SER A 308 9.71 -26.30 -7.22
C SER A 308 9.99 -25.25 -6.13
N LEU A 309 11.03 -24.42 -6.29
CA LEU A 309 11.39 -23.37 -5.31
C LEU A 309 10.43 -22.16 -5.32
N ASP A 310 9.46 -22.11 -6.25
CA ASP A 310 8.40 -21.11 -6.28
C ASP A 310 7.21 -21.46 -5.37
N SER A 311 7.14 -22.70 -4.89
CA SER A 311 6.13 -23.12 -3.91
C SER A 311 6.43 -22.52 -2.54
N PHE A 312 5.40 -22.12 -1.80
CA PHE A 312 5.59 -21.35 -0.57
C PHE A 312 5.94 -22.16 0.68
N GLY A 313 6.03 -23.50 0.62
CA GLY A 313 6.88 -24.26 1.55
C GLY A 313 8.36 -23.83 1.51
N ASN A 314 8.78 -23.18 0.42
CA ASN A 314 10.11 -22.56 0.28
C ASN A 314 10.16 -21.07 0.70
N LEU A 315 9.11 -20.55 1.34
CA LEU A 315 9.00 -19.17 1.81
C LEU A 315 8.63 -19.16 3.28
N GLU A 316 9.60 -18.91 4.15
CA GLU A 316 9.42 -18.91 5.61
C GLU A 316 9.85 -17.59 6.21
N VAL A 317 9.58 -17.37 7.50
CA VAL A 317 10.08 -16.20 8.23
C VAL A 317 10.54 -16.56 9.63
N SER A 318 11.70 -16.02 10.02
CA SER A 318 12.22 -16.18 11.38
C SER A 318 11.44 -15.35 12.41
N PRO A 319 11.48 -15.74 13.69
CA PRO A 319 11.06 -14.88 14.79
C PRO A 319 11.86 -13.57 14.84
N PRO A 320 11.45 -12.57 15.64
CA PRO A 320 12.24 -11.37 15.88
C PRO A 320 13.67 -11.69 16.35
N VAL A 321 14.68 -11.06 15.75
CA VAL A 321 16.09 -11.35 16.05
C VAL A 321 16.96 -10.09 16.12
N ILE A 322 18.09 -10.19 16.81
CA ILE A 322 19.16 -9.19 16.81
C ILE A 322 20.42 -9.81 16.21
N VAL A 323 20.89 -9.24 15.10
CA VAL A 323 22.09 -9.72 14.41
C VAL A 323 23.16 -8.64 14.49
N ARG A 324 24.24 -8.90 15.24
CA ARG A 324 25.38 -7.96 15.40
C ARG A 324 24.94 -6.54 15.77
N GLY A 325 23.98 -6.42 16.69
CA GLY A 325 23.43 -5.15 17.16
C GLY A 325 22.31 -4.55 16.31
N LYS A 326 22.05 -5.07 15.09
CA LYS A 326 20.90 -4.66 14.27
C LYS A 326 19.66 -5.46 14.66
N LYS A 327 18.59 -4.75 15.04
CA LYS A 327 17.29 -5.34 15.37
C LYS A 327 16.47 -5.62 14.11
N TYR A 328 15.84 -6.78 14.05
CA TYR A 328 14.84 -7.19 13.07
C TYR A 328 13.56 -7.54 13.85
N PRO A 329 12.76 -6.53 14.22
CA PRO A 329 11.63 -6.72 15.13
C PRO A 329 10.48 -7.53 14.53
N LEU A 330 10.41 -7.64 13.20
CA LEU A 330 9.44 -8.45 12.48
C LEU A 330 10.06 -9.75 11.95
N GLY A 331 11.25 -10.10 12.45
CA GLY A 331 12.02 -11.23 11.96
C GLY A 331 12.64 -10.98 10.58
N ARG A 332 13.06 -12.07 9.94
CA ARG A 332 13.65 -12.06 8.61
C ARG A 332 13.08 -13.17 7.74
N ILE A 333 12.64 -12.82 6.53
CA ILE A 333 12.19 -13.77 5.51
C ILE A 333 13.34 -14.70 5.13
N ILE A 334 13.01 -15.96 4.89
CA ILE A 334 13.91 -17.06 4.56
C ILE A 334 13.38 -17.71 3.29
N ILE A 335 14.19 -17.76 2.24
CA ILE A 335 13.86 -18.43 0.99
C ILE A 335 14.97 -19.38 0.60
N GLY A 336 14.63 -20.54 0.03
CA GLY A 336 15.61 -21.49 -0.47
C GLY A 336 16.07 -21.17 -1.90
N SER A 337 17.34 -21.45 -2.19
CA SER A 337 18.05 -21.14 -3.43
C SER A 337 19.17 -22.16 -3.69
N ALA A 338 19.73 -22.15 -4.89
CA ALA A 338 20.96 -22.87 -5.24
C ALA A 338 22.22 -22.10 -4.83
N PHE A 339 23.40 -22.72 -4.91
CA PHE A 339 24.65 -22.00 -4.67
C PHE A 339 24.85 -20.85 -5.69
N PRO A 340 25.41 -19.71 -5.25
CA PRO A 340 25.75 -18.63 -6.16
C PRO A 340 26.68 -19.10 -7.30
N GLY A 341 26.30 -18.83 -8.54
CA GLY A 341 27.09 -19.17 -9.73
C GLY A 341 26.81 -20.55 -10.32
N GLU A 342 25.96 -21.36 -9.70
CA GLU A 342 25.54 -22.66 -10.25
C GLU A 342 24.67 -22.47 -11.51
N ARG A 343 25.14 -22.99 -12.65
CA ARG A 343 24.50 -22.76 -13.97
C ARG A 343 23.14 -23.44 -14.10
N ALA A 344 22.94 -24.55 -13.40
CA ALA A 344 21.72 -25.35 -13.43
C ALA A 344 20.95 -25.31 -12.11
N GLY A 345 21.32 -24.39 -11.20
CA GLY A 345 20.71 -24.29 -9.88
C GLY A 345 19.30 -23.69 -9.95
N ARG A 346 18.35 -24.27 -9.23
CA ARG A 346 16.99 -23.73 -9.13
C ARG A 346 16.96 -22.50 -8.24
N LYS A 347 16.05 -21.57 -8.54
CA LYS A 347 15.80 -20.36 -7.74
C LYS A 347 14.33 -20.00 -7.78
N MET A 348 13.83 -19.42 -6.70
CA MET A 348 12.54 -18.74 -6.70
C MET A 348 12.52 -17.64 -7.76
N ALA A 349 11.37 -17.45 -8.39
CA ALA A 349 11.12 -16.53 -9.48
C ALA A 349 11.58 -15.13 -9.11
N ARG A 350 12.19 -14.45 -10.07
CA ARG A 350 12.74 -13.12 -9.87
C ARG A 350 11.67 -12.13 -9.40
N ALA A 351 10.46 -12.19 -9.96
CA ALA A 351 9.36 -11.31 -9.58
C ALA A 351 8.96 -11.48 -8.10
N VAL A 352 8.90 -12.72 -7.61
CA VAL A 352 8.61 -13.01 -6.19
C VAL A 352 9.73 -12.50 -5.30
N ARG A 353 11.00 -12.76 -5.66
CA ARG A 353 12.15 -12.26 -4.88
C ARG A 353 12.18 -10.74 -4.82
N GLU A 354 12.05 -10.05 -5.96
CA GLU A 354 12.04 -8.58 -6.00
C GLU A 354 10.94 -7.99 -5.13
N PHE A 355 9.73 -8.55 -5.18
CA PHE A 355 8.64 -8.18 -4.29
C PHE A 355 9.03 -8.34 -2.82
N LEU A 356 9.52 -9.52 -2.39
CA LEU A 356 9.90 -9.77 -0.99
C LEU A 356 11.02 -8.82 -0.51
N PHE A 357 12.02 -8.55 -1.35
CA PHE A 357 13.11 -7.61 -1.02
C PHE A 357 12.62 -6.16 -0.96
N ALA A 358 11.66 -5.76 -1.80
CA ALA A 358 11.13 -4.41 -1.84
C ALA A 358 10.30 -4.03 -0.60
N GLN A 359 9.80 -5.02 0.15
CA GLN A 359 9.07 -4.78 1.41
C GLN A 359 9.98 -4.21 2.51
N GLN A 360 11.30 -4.46 2.43
CA GLN A 360 12.38 -3.97 3.32
C GLN A 360 12.32 -4.41 4.79
N VAL A 361 11.14 -4.55 5.39
CA VAL A 361 10.94 -4.68 6.84
C VAL A 361 11.35 -6.04 7.40
N GLN A 362 11.32 -7.10 6.59
CA GLN A 362 11.78 -8.45 6.95
C GLN A 362 13.01 -8.90 6.15
N ALA A 363 13.68 -7.98 5.43
CA ALA A 363 14.99 -8.13 4.79
C ALA A 363 15.44 -9.60 4.51
N PRO A 364 14.97 -10.22 3.40
CA PRO A 364 15.11 -11.65 3.15
C PRO A 364 16.55 -12.19 3.22
N VAL A 365 16.67 -13.48 3.51
CA VAL A 365 17.91 -14.29 3.49
C VAL A 365 17.70 -15.50 2.61
N GLU A 366 18.63 -15.75 1.69
CA GLU A 366 18.62 -16.98 0.88
C GLU A 366 19.40 -18.09 1.59
N LEU A 367 18.78 -19.26 1.74
CA LEU A 367 19.40 -20.50 2.22
C LEU A 367 19.63 -21.48 1.08
N TYR A 368 20.46 -22.50 1.33
CA TYR A 368 20.70 -23.57 0.36
C TYR A 368 19.68 -24.69 0.54
N SER A 369 18.68 -24.74 -0.35
CA SER A 369 17.67 -25.80 -0.39
C SER A 369 17.78 -26.69 -1.63
N ASP A 370 18.55 -26.27 -2.65
CA ASP A 370 18.57 -26.95 -3.95
C ASP A 370 19.19 -28.36 -3.93
N TRP A 371 19.77 -28.78 -2.80
CA TRP A 371 20.20 -30.16 -2.56
C TRP A 371 19.04 -31.15 -2.32
N LEU A 372 17.86 -30.65 -1.94
CA LEU A 372 16.65 -31.44 -1.76
C LEU A 372 15.93 -31.62 -3.10
N SER A 373 15.29 -32.78 -3.28
CA SER A 373 14.54 -33.05 -4.51
C SER A 373 13.39 -32.06 -4.68
N VAL A 374 12.64 -31.78 -3.61
CA VAL A 374 11.56 -30.77 -3.62
C VAL A 374 12.19 -29.37 -3.51
N GLY A 375 13.10 -29.16 -2.55
CA GLY A 375 13.94 -27.97 -2.53
C GLY A 375 13.37 -26.84 -1.67
N HIS A 376 12.64 -27.17 -0.61
CA HIS A 376 11.98 -26.22 0.27
C HIS A 376 12.75 -26.08 1.59
N VAL A 377 12.58 -24.95 2.26
CA VAL A 377 13.26 -24.68 3.55
C VAL A 377 12.54 -25.33 4.73
N ASP A 378 11.21 -25.51 4.63
CA ASP A 378 10.38 -26.18 5.63
C ASP A 378 10.75 -27.67 5.82
N GLU A 379 11.37 -28.30 4.82
CA GLU A 379 11.82 -29.70 4.85
C GLU A 379 12.93 -29.94 5.89
N PHE A 380 13.73 -28.93 6.23
CA PHE A 380 14.91 -29.11 7.09
C PHE A 380 14.99 -28.14 8.27
N MET A 381 14.09 -27.15 8.37
CA MET A 381 14.06 -26.24 9.50
C MET A 381 12.65 -25.74 9.83
N SER A 382 12.45 -25.40 11.10
CA SER A 382 11.24 -24.73 11.60
C SER A 382 11.58 -23.96 12.88
N PHE A 383 10.66 -23.10 13.31
CA PHE A 383 10.75 -22.36 14.57
C PHE A 383 9.58 -22.72 15.47
N VAL A 384 9.86 -22.91 16.76
CA VAL A 384 8.84 -23.13 17.79
C VAL A 384 9.07 -22.14 18.93
N PRO A 385 8.01 -21.63 19.58
CA PRO A 385 8.17 -20.80 20.76
C PRO A 385 8.84 -21.61 21.88
N ALA A 386 9.79 -21.00 22.58
CA ALA A 386 10.48 -21.58 23.72
C ALA A 386 10.17 -20.72 24.97
N PRO A 387 9.38 -21.22 25.94
CA PRO A 387 8.94 -20.42 27.10
C PRO A 387 10.07 -19.87 27.97
N ASP A 388 11.24 -20.52 27.93
CA ASP A 388 12.32 -20.33 28.91
C ASP A 388 13.50 -19.48 28.39
N LYS A 389 13.35 -18.82 27.23
CA LYS A 389 14.40 -17.97 26.66
C LYS A 389 13.79 -16.70 26.07
N GLU A 390 14.00 -15.57 26.76
CA GLU A 390 13.74 -14.21 26.25
C GLU A 390 14.63 -13.84 25.06
#